data_AF-A0A7C3C4H6-F1
#
_entry.id   AF-A0A7C3C4H6-F1
#
_cell.length_a   1.000
_cell.length_b   1.000
_cell.length_c   1.000
_cell.angle_alpha   90.00
_cell.angle_beta   90.00
_cell.angle_gamma   90.00
#
_symmetry.space_group_name_H-M   'P 1'
#
loop_
_entity.id
_entity.type
_entity.pdbx_description
1 polymer ?
#
loop_
_entity_poly.entity_id
_entity_poly.type
_entity_poly.pdbx_seq_one_letter_code
_entity_poly.pdbx_strand_id
1 'polypeptide(L)'
;MAKKNKKNSKINQRIRKYFDDDPFDVGIERVESQTLSELFAALGIYDIEHNKKLMVKTLRMIWSEAESVMRQDILHFFEAHGHIYKSDKPKDEPHFNRDEKIDAILAELDVSEEEALRLREAFATVRAKKITIEKMESKLRNIRFELKKEKLERELEGFFDIDDSFEFNASLRYSLYDQSFHKILTLHTKPYSYELIEETPFEELIERIAKDKLRAVEAKQKSIDAFLAALKYPHAYLTTKEILDSLRASPPKTKLTYPLVSAKLLKRIVREKIEAKEIELHAEEILIVVDEKLQLPYSQRELGYNLELHIELDGLLEEIWESKRFNFDEVHAEVKKEYEEEFLQDLEDLVKECGEYAELLHFSQEELHERVYAFLLDFMPRSLHLTQKIQRKVSRRFLHSIQGELIKKQRQELLARTIRDFKNLFPIARGMQRKLTLHIGPTNSGKTYTAMQALKEADTGYYLAPLRLLALEGYETLKAEGIDASLITGEEQILDEEATHISSTIEMMNYDVDVDVCVIDEVQMIDDR
;
A
#
# COMPACT_ATOMS: atom_id res chain seq x y z
N MET A 1 -12.46 11.24 31.11
CA MET A 1 -11.23 11.32 31.92
C MET A 1 -10.98 12.70 32.57
N ALA A 2 -11.29 13.83 31.92
CA ALA A 2 -11.00 15.17 32.46
C ALA A 2 -11.66 15.53 33.83
N LYS A 3 -12.89 15.06 34.11
CA LYS A 3 -13.57 15.31 35.40
C LYS A 3 -12.91 14.57 36.59
N LYS A 4 -12.35 13.37 36.38
CA LYS A 4 -11.70 12.55 37.43
C LYS A 4 -10.38 13.21 37.90
N ASN A 5 -9.61 13.78 36.97
CA ASN A 5 -8.36 14.49 37.27
C ASN A 5 -8.56 15.81 38.03
N LYS A 6 -9.62 16.58 37.72
CA LYS A 6 -9.90 17.86 38.39
C LYS A 6 -10.35 17.69 39.85
N LYS A 7 -11.10 16.60 40.16
CA LYS A 7 -11.53 16.27 41.53
C LYS A 7 -10.34 15.83 42.40
N ASN A 8 -9.45 14.99 41.84
CA ASN A 8 -8.23 14.55 42.52
C ASN A 8 -7.25 15.70 42.81
N SER A 9 -7.10 16.65 41.89
CA SER A 9 -6.28 17.86 42.10
C SER A 9 -6.77 18.70 43.28
N LYS A 10 -8.09 18.85 43.47
CA LYS A 10 -8.66 19.57 44.62
C LYS A 10 -8.43 18.83 45.95
N ILE A 11 -8.56 17.50 45.95
CA ILE A 11 -8.28 16.67 47.15
C ILE A 11 -6.79 16.80 47.54
N ASN A 12 -5.89 16.71 46.56
CA ASN A 12 -4.45 16.88 46.78
C ASN A 12 -4.08 18.26 47.31
N GLN A 13 -4.80 19.32 46.92
CA GLN A 13 -4.60 20.66 47.48
C GLN A 13 -5.14 20.79 48.91
N ARG A 14 -6.28 20.17 49.21
CA ARG A 14 -6.88 20.25 50.55
C ARG A 14 -6.07 19.48 51.59
N ILE A 15 -5.56 18.30 51.24
CA ILE A 15 -4.83 17.47 52.21
C ILE A 15 -3.50 18.09 52.65
N ARG A 16 -2.88 18.91 51.78
CA ARG A 16 -1.63 19.65 52.09
C ARG A 16 -1.75 20.56 53.32
N LYS A 17 -2.94 21.07 53.62
CA LYS A 17 -3.18 21.92 54.80
C LYS A 17 -2.87 21.21 56.12
N TYR A 18 -2.96 19.88 56.14
CA TYR A 18 -2.68 19.07 57.32
C TYR A 18 -1.20 18.64 57.41
N PHE A 19 -0.39 18.97 56.40
CA PHE A 19 1.01 18.56 56.28
C PHE A 19 1.95 19.74 56.02
N ASP A 20 1.62 20.94 56.50
CA ASP A 20 2.45 22.16 56.35
C ASP A 20 2.79 22.50 54.88
N ASP A 21 1.75 22.42 54.04
CA ASP A 21 1.78 22.58 52.58
C ASP A 21 2.58 21.53 51.79
N ASP A 22 3.13 20.52 52.48
CA ASP A 22 3.82 19.42 51.82
C ASP A 22 2.84 18.42 51.18
N PRO A 23 3.22 17.80 50.05
CA PRO A 23 2.43 16.74 49.43
C PRO A 23 2.19 15.57 50.38
N PHE A 24 1.06 14.87 50.23
CA PHE A 24 0.68 13.72 51.07
C PHE A 24 1.81 12.69 51.22
N ASP A 25 2.52 12.38 50.13
CA ASP A 25 3.61 11.41 50.16
C ASP A 25 4.70 11.80 51.16
N VAL A 26 5.03 13.08 51.31
CA VAL A 26 6.03 13.56 52.26
C VAL A 26 5.44 13.72 53.66
N GLY A 27 4.20 14.22 53.74
CA GLY A 27 3.52 14.49 55.00
C GLY A 27 3.20 13.23 55.82
N ILE A 28 2.78 12.13 55.17
CA ILE A 28 2.32 10.91 55.85
C ILE A 28 3.42 10.20 56.66
N GLU A 29 4.70 10.41 56.35
CA GLU A 29 5.83 9.88 57.14
C GLU A 29 5.86 10.43 58.57
N ARG A 30 5.32 11.64 58.76
CA ARG A 30 5.31 12.35 60.05
C ARG A 30 4.20 11.86 60.98
N VAL A 31 3.21 11.15 60.47
CA VAL A 31 2.10 10.63 61.26
C VAL A 31 2.57 9.48 62.15
N GLU A 32 2.10 9.42 63.38
CA GLU A 32 2.47 8.39 64.34
C GLU A 32 1.88 7.03 63.96
N SER A 33 2.58 5.94 64.32
CA SER A 33 2.18 4.57 63.95
C SER A 33 0.78 4.18 64.43
N GLN A 34 0.35 4.74 65.57
CA GLN A 34 -0.98 4.50 66.12
C GLN A 34 -2.07 5.13 65.26
N THR A 35 -1.91 6.41 64.88
CA THR A 35 -2.85 7.11 63.99
C THR A 35 -2.85 6.50 62.58
N LEU A 36 -1.72 6.00 62.09
CA LEU A 36 -1.67 5.25 60.83
C LEU A 36 -2.48 3.95 60.90
N SER A 37 -2.43 3.24 62.04
CA SER A 37 -3.22 2.02 62.25
C SER A 37 -4.72 2.32 62.31
N GLU A 38 -5.11 3.42 62.96
CA GLU A 38 -6.50 3.91 62.97
C GLU A 38 -7.00 4.26 61.55
N LEU A 39 -6.15 4.89 60.74
CA LEU A 39 -6.47 5.19 59.34
C LEU A 39 -6.70 3.90 58.53
N PHE A 40 -5.87 2.87 58.71
CA PHE A 40 -6.07 1.59 58.04
C PHE A 40 -7.37 0.89 58.47
N ALA A 41 -7.70 0.94 59.75
CA ALA A 41 -8.98 0.42 60.26
C ALA A 41 -10.18 1.18 59.69
N ALA A 42 -10.09 2.51 59.56
CA ALA A 42 -11.12 3.34 58.94
C ALA A 42 -11.30 3.06 57.43
N LEU A 43 -10.23 2.62 56.75
CA LEU A 43 -10.26 2.18 55.36
C LEU A 43 -10.66 0.70 55.18
N GLY A 44 -10.91 -0.02 56.28
CA GLY A 44 -11.34 -1.43 56.27
C GLY A 44 -10.22 -2.43 55.97
N ILE A 45 -8.95 -2.08 56.22
CA ILE A 45 -7.79 -2.94 55.94
C ILE A 45 -7.20 -3.43 57.26
N TYR A 46 -7.29 -4.73 57.53
CA TYR A 46 -7.01 -5.31 58.86
C TYR A 46 -5.77 -6.24 58.93
N ASP A 47 -5.09 -6.50 57.81
CA ASP A 47 -4.03 -7.51 57.72
C ASP A 47 -2.67 -6.89 57.34
N ILE A 48 -2.21 -5.93 58.16
CA ILE A 48 -0.93 -5.23 57.93
C ILE A 48 -0.06 -5.38 59.17
N GLU A 49 1.16 -5.91 58.99
CA GLU A 49 2.19 -5.90 60.03
C GLU A 49 2.40 -4.46 60.55
N HIS A 50 2.34 -4.24 61.88
CA HIS A 50 2.44 -2.92 62.54
C HIS A 50 3.83 -2.25 62.43
N ASN A 51 4.48 -2.33 61.28
CA ASN A 51 5.72 -1.64 60.96
C ASN A 51 5.41 -0.30 60.28
N LYS A 52 5.77 0.82 60.94
CA LYS A 52 5.52 2.20 60.45
C LYS A 52 5.98 2.43 59.01
N LYS A 53 7.15 1.89 58.63
CA LYS A 53 7.71 2.10 57.28
C LYS A 53 6.87 1.39 56.21
N LEU A 54 6.41 0.18 56.50
CA LEU A 54 5.52 -0.58 55.60
C LEU A 54 4.14 0.09 55.51
N MET A 55 3.57 0.49 56.64
CA MET A 55 2.30 1.23 56.69
C MET A 55 2.32 2.50 55.83
N VAL A 56 3.37 3.32 55.96
CA VAL A 56 3.54 4.52 55.14
C VAL A 56 3.69 4.19 53.65
N LYS A 57 4.48 3.17 53.31
CA LYS A 57 4.67 2.75 51.92
C LYS A 57 3.36 2.28 51.29
N THR A 58 2.57 1.50 52.02
CA THR A 58 1.27 1.01 51.57
C THR A 58 0.28 2.16 51.41
N LEU A 59 0.24 3.13 52.33
CA LEU A 59 -0.62 4.32 52.20
C LEU A 59 -0.22 5.21 51.02
N ARG A 60 1.08 5.35 50.71
CA ARG A 60 1.54 6.05 49.50
C ARG A 60 1.07 5.34 48.23
N MET A 61 1.17 4.02 48.20
CA MET A 61 0.70 3.21 47.08
C MET A 61 -0.81 3.35 46.89
N ILE A 62 -1.59 3.20 47.97
CA ILE A 62 -3.04 3.44 47.97
C ILE A 62 -3.33 4.86 47.53
N TRP A 63 -2.62 5.87 48.03
CA TRP A 63 -2.83 7.26 47.63
C TRP A 63 -2.56 7.46 46.14
N SER A 64 -1.57 6.79 45.55
CA SER A 64 -1.26 6.90 44.12
C SER A 64 -2.27 6.17 43.22
N GLU A 65 -2.69 4.96 43.62
CA GLU A 65 -3.51 4.06 42.79
C GLU A 65 -5.02 4.15 43.06
N ALA A 66 -5.43 4.66 44.22
CA ALA A 66 -6.83 4.60 44.62
C ALA A 66 -7.75 5.55 43.84
N GLU A 67 -9.00 5.09 43.71
CA GLU A 67 -10.08 5.90 43.15
C GLU A 67 -10.38 7.13 44.02
N SER A 68 -11.08 8.13 43.45
CA SER A 68 -11.35 9.40 44.14
C SER A 68 -12.09 9.25 45.47
N VAL A 69 -12.80 8.14 45.68
CA VAL A 69 -13.55 7.84 46.91
C VAL A 69 -12.59 7.56 48.06
N MET A 70 -11.65 6.63 47.89
CA MET A 70 -10.68 6.27 48.93
C MET A 70 -9.78 7.46 49.33
N ARG A 71 -9.37 8.30 48.36
CA ARG A 71 -8.63 9.54 48.68
C ARG A 71 -9.46 10.54 49.47
N GLN A 72 -10.77 10.55 49.24
CA GLN A 72 -11.69 11.40 49.96
C GLN A 72 -11.93 10.89 51.39
N ASP A 73 -11.96 9.57 51.59
CA ASP A 73 -12.04 8.95 52.92
C ASP A 73 -10.78 9.22 53.75
N ILE A 74 -9.59 9.12 53.13
CA ILE A 74 -8.32 9.52 53.77
C ILE A 74 -8.34 11.00 54.13
N LEU A 75 -8.80 11.87 53.23
CA LEU A 75 -8.93 13.30 53.52
C LEU A 75 -9.90 13.54 54.69
N HIS A 76 -11.06 12.86 54.70
CA HIS A 76 -12.04 12.99 55.78
C HIS A 76 -11.51 12.49 57.12
N PHE A 77 -10.69 11.44 57.14
CA PHE A 77 -10.01 10.99 58.35
C PHE A 77 -9.12 12.10 58.94
N PHE A 78 -8.27 12.73 58.12
CA PHE A 78 -7.42 13.84 58.59
C PHE A 78 -8.22 15.11 58.92
N GLU A 79 -9.33 15.37 58.22
CA GLU A 79 -10.26 16.45 58.56
C GLU A 79 -10.92 16.21 59.93
N ALA A 80 -11.27 14.96 60.26
CA ALA A 80 -11.88 14.59 61.54
C ALA A 80 -10.87 14.59 62.70
N HIS A 81 -9.61 14.18 62.43
CA HIS A 81 -8.53 14.20 63.44
C HIS A 81 -8.05 15.63 63.73
N GLY A 82 -8.17 16.56 62.77
CA GLY A 82 -7.94 18.00 62.97
C GLY A 82 -6.50 18.41 63.29
N HIS A 83 -5.58 17.46 63.37
CA HIS A 83 -4.17 17.69 63.71
C HIS A 83 -3.35 18.08 62.47
N ILE A 84 -2.43 19.05 62.61
CA ILE A 84 -1.52 19.48 61.56
C ILE A 84 -0.11 18.98 61.87
N TYR A 85 0.46 18.17 60.98
CA TYR A 85 1.79 17.57 61.12
C TYR A 85 2.86 18.49 60.51
N LYS A 86 3.47 19.32 61.36
CA LYS A 86 4.49 20.32 60.98
C LYS A 86 5.83 19.66 60.60
N SER A 87 6.61 20.35 59.75
CA SER A 87 7.95 19.93 59.34
C SER A 87 9.03 20.50 60.26
N ASP A 88 10.00 19.69 60.67
CA ASP A 88 11.16 20.12 61.47
C ASP A 88 12.32 20.68 60.62
N LYS A 89 12.17 20.79 59.28
CA LYS A 89 13.21 21.34 58.41
C LYS A 89 13.07 22.88 58.30
N PRO A 90 14.11 23.66 58.65
CA PRO A 90 14.10 25.11 58.43
C PRO A 90 14.01 25.42 56.93
N LYS A 91 13.02 26.22 56.53
CA LYS A 91 12.80 26.67 55.14
C LYS A 91 13.55 27.99 54.89
N ASP A 92 14.88 27.96 54.81
CA ASP A 92 15.68 29.12 54.40
C ASP A 92 16.80 28.70 53.43
N GLU A 93 16.52 28.77 52.12
CA GLU A 93 17.52 29.07 51.10
C GLU A 93 17.11 30.42 50.47
N PRO A 94 18.02 31.39 50.29
CA PRO A 94 17.69 32.65 49.66
C PRO A 94 17.22 32.39 48.22
N HIS A 95 15.97 32.72 47.95
CA HIS A 95 15.34 32.65 46.64
C HIS A 95 15.91 33.78 45.76
N PHE A 96 17.11 33.61 45.21
CA PHE A 96 17.56 34.51 44.15
C PHE A 96 16.54 34.46 43.01
N ASN A 97 16.07 35.63 42.57
CA ASN A 97 15.34 35.73 41.32
C ASN A 97 16.26 35.19 40.21
N ARG A 98 15.71 34.50 39.20
CA ARG A 98 16.54 33.86 38.16
C ARG A 98 17.51 34.85 37.53
N ASP A 99 17.04 36.06 37.30
CA ASP A 99 17.79 37.13 36.65
C ASP A 99 18.91 37.64 37.58
N GLU A 100 18.66 37.76 38.89
CA GLU A 100 19.70 38.08 39.91
C GLU A 100 20.78 36.98 39.98
N LYS A 101 20.39 35.71 39.83
CA LYS A 101 21.35 34.59 39.80
C LYS A 101 22.20 34.60 38.53
N ILE A 102 21.63 34.98 37.39
CA ILE A 102 22.38 35.16 36.13
C ILE A 102 23.34 36.35 36.28
N ASP A 103 22.88 37.47 36.83
CA ASP A 103 23.70 38.67 37.03
C ASP A 103 24.88 38.43 37.99
N ALA A 104 24.65 37.67 39.07
CA ALA A 104 25.71 37.29 40.00
C ALA A 104 26.80 36.44 39.33
N ILE A 105 26.42 35.46 38.50
CA ILE A 105 27.38 34.62 37.78
C ILE A 105 28.07 35.41 36.66
N LEU A 106 27.36 36.28 35.95
CA LEU A 106 27.95 37.15 34.92
C LEU A 106 29.00 38.10 35.50
N ALA A 107 28.84 38.56 36.75
CA ALA A 107 29.83 39.40 37.42
C ALA A 107 31.14 38.65 37.78
N GLU A 108 31.08 37.33 37.92
CA GLU A 108 32.25 36.48 38.16
C GLU A 108 32.96 36.06 36.86
N LEU A 109 32.26 36.08 35.73
CA LEU A 109 32.80 35.73 34.43
C LEU A 109 33.38 36.97 33.72
N ASP A 110 34.54 36.81 33.10
CA ASP A 110 35.08 37.83 32.20
C ASP A 110 34.30 37.77 30.88
N VAL A 111 33.27 38.61 30.73
CA VAL A 111 32.37 38.64 29.56
C VAL A 111 32.21 40.05 29.00
N SER A 112 32.13 40.16 27.67
CA SER A 112 31.73 41.40 27.01
C SER A 112 30.21 41.66 27.13
N GLU A 113 29.78 42.90 26.88
CA GLU A 113 28.34 43.25 26.90
C GLU A 113 27.51 42.39 25.92
N GLU A 114 28.07 42.09 24.74
CA GLU A 114 27.42 41.23 23.73
C GLU A 114 27.32 39.78 24.18
N GLU A 115 28.38 39.23 24.79
CA GLU A 115 28.40 37.89 25.38
C GLU A 115 27.39 37.77 26.53
N ALA A 116 27.34 38.78 27.40
CA ALA A 116 26.41 38.84 28.52
C ALA A 116 24.95 38.85 28.05
N LEU A 117 24.63 39.58 26.97
CA LEU A 117 23.30 39.62 26.38
C LEU A 117 22.90 38.23 25.83
N ARG A 118 23.76 37.59 25.03
CA ARG A 118 23.49 36.25 24.49
C ARG A 118 23.37 35.18 25.58
N LEU A 119 24.14 35.30 26.67
CA LEU A 119 24.01 34.43 27.84
C LEU A 119 22.66 34.62 28.56
N ARG A 120 22.21 35.86 28.75
CA ARG A 120 20.88 36.15 29.34
C ARG A 120 19.77 35.52 28.51
N GLU A 121 19.82 35.67 27.19
CA GLU A 121 18.84 35.07 26.28
C GLU A 121 18.87 33.53 26.33
N ALA A 122 20.05 32.93 26.28
CA ALA A 122 20.20 31.47 26.32
C ALA A 122 19.64 30.83 27.60
N PHE A 123 19.74 31.53 28.74
CA PHE A 123 19.23 31.05 30.03
C PHE A 123 17.86 31.63 30.43
N ALA A 124 17.24 32.46 29.58
CA ALA A 124 15.96 33.13 29.84
C ALA A 124 14.77 32.17 30.08
N THR A 125 14.86 30.92 29.66
CA THR A 125 13.82 29.89 29.88
C THR A 125 14.26 28.78 30.83
N VAL A 126 15.52 28.81 31.28
CA VAL A 126 16.11 27.78 32.13
C VAL A 126 15.73 28.02 33.59
N ARG A 127 15.37 26.95 34.30
CA ARG A 127 15.04 27.03 35.74
C ARG A 127 16.28 27.46 36.53
N ALA A 128 16.14 28.41 37.46
CA ALA A 128 17.23 28.94 38.28
C ALA A 128 18.12 27.88 38.96
N LYS A 129 17.54 26.76 39.41
CA LYS A 129 18.30 25.63 40.01
C LYS A 129 19.25 24.92 39.03
N LYS A 130 19.00 25.00 37.72
CA LYS A 130 19.82 24.36 36.67
C LYS A 130 20.90 25.28 36.10
N ILE A 131 20.89 26.56 36.47
CA ILE A 131 21.91 27.56 36.09
C ILE A 131 23.08 27.40 37.05
N THR A 132 24.22 26.96 36.51
CA THR A 132 25.48 26.75 37.23
C THR A 132 26.60 27.45 36.45
N ILE A 133 27.66 27.83 37.15
CA ILE A 133 28.83 28.50 36.56
C ILE A 133 29.39 27.67 35.40
N GLU A 134 29.65 26.37 35.61
CA GLU A 134 30.14 25.44 34.58
C GLU A 134 29.29 25.41 33.30
N LYS A 135 27.97 25.52 33.43
CA LYS A 135 27.05 25.56 32.27
C LYS A 135 27.09 26.90 31.57
N MET A 136 27.21 27.99 32.32
CA MET A 136 27.37 29.31 31.74
C MET A 136 28.72 29.45 31.05
N GLU A 137 29.81 28.90 31.60
CA GLU A 137 31.13 28.82 30.95
C GLU A 137 31.10 27.97 29.69
N SER A 138 30.48 26.79 29.73
CA SER A 138 30.32 25.94 28.55
C SER A 138 29.50 26.64 27.46
N LYS A 139 28.42 27.33 27.84
CA LYS A 139 27.63 28.11 26.88
C LYS A 139 28.36 29.35 26.39
N LEU A 140 29.17 30.00 27.22
CA LEU A 140 30.00 31.13 26.87
C LEU A 140 31.07 30.73 25.84
N ARG A 141 31.69 29.55 25.98
CA ARG A 141 32.60 29.02 24.94
C ARG A 141 31.91 28.92 23.58
N ASN A 142 30.70 28.35 23.54
CA ASN A 142 29.92 28.25 22.30
C ASN A 142 29.55 29.63 21.75
N ILE A 143 29.17 30.58 22.61
CA ILE A 143 28.85 31.96 22.20
C ILE A 143 30.10 32.64 21.62
N ARG A 144 31.27 32.48 22.24
CA ARG A 144 32.54 33.00 21.74
C ARG A 144 32.90 32.42 20.39
N PHE A 145 32.71 31.11 20.23
CA PHE A 145 32.90 30.42 18.96
C PHE A 145 31.99 30.99 17.87
N GLU A 146 30.69 31.14 18.16
CA GLU A 146 29.70 31.73 17.23
C GLU A 146 30.09 33.18 16.85
N LEU A 147 30.42 34.02 17.83
CA LEU A 147 30.86 35.41 17.59
C LEU A 147 32.15 35.48 16.77
N LYS A 148 33.10 34.56 17.02
CA LYS A 148 34.34 34.47 16.25
C LYS A 148 34.04 34.07 14.81
N LYS A 149 33.13 33.11 14.60
CA LYS A 149 32.65 32.68 13.28
C LYS A 149 31.99 33.85 12.52
N GLU A 150 31.04 34.55 13.14
CA GLU A 150 30.38 35.73 12.55
C GLU A 150 31.36 36.86 12.18
N LYS A 151 32.39 37.10 13.02
CA LYS A 151 33.46 38.06 12.71
C LYS A 151 34.28 37.63 11.50
N LEU A 152 34.64 36.34 11.41
CA LEU A 152 35.36 35.81 10.25
C LEU A 152 34.52 35.93 8.96
N GLU A 153 33.22 35.64 9.03
CA GLU A 153 32.28 35.79 7.90
C GLU A 153 32.23 37.22 7.37
N ARG A 154 32.20 38.21 8.29
CA ARG A 154 32.20 39.64 7.93
C ARG A 154 33.53 40.07 7.29
N GLU A 155 34.67 39.73 7.89
CA GLU A 155 36.00 40.15 7.40
C GLU A 155 36.37 39.49 6.07
N LEU A 156 35.96 38.24 5.87
CA LEU A 156 36.31 37.46 4.68
C LEU A 156 35.22 37.48 3.60
N GLU A 157 34.15 38.25 3.76
CA GLU A 157 33.04 38.40 2.81
C GLU A 157 32.46 37.05 2.34
N GLY A 158 32.00 36.23 3.29
CA GLY A 158 31.43 34.91 3.01
C GLY A 158 30.67 34.34 4.20
N PHE A 159 30.31 33.06 4.14
CA PHE A 159 29.63 32.38 5.24
C PHE A 159 30.08 30.93 5.34
N PHE A 160 30.00 30.33 6.52
CA PHE A 160 30.24 28.91 6.66
C PHE A 160 28.99 28.10 6.34
N ASP A 161 29.12 27.07 5.50
CA ASP A 161 28.04 26.15 5.17
C ASP A 161 27.83 25.08 6.25
N ILE A 162 26.92 24.15 5.97
CA ILE A 162 26.56 23.04 6.87
C ILE A 162 27.73 22.07 7.07
N ASP A 163 28.67 22.03 6.12
CA ASP A 163 29.85 21.17 6.14
C ASP A 163 31.07 21.89 6.75
N ASP A 164 30.86 23.03 7.42
CA ASP A 164 31.88 23.91 8.00
C ASP A 164 32.96 24.38 6.99
N SER A 165 32.59 24.43 5.70
CA SER A 165 33.41 25.02 4.64
C SER A 165 33.03 26.49 4.44
N PHE A 166 33.99 27.33 4.09
CA PHE A 166 33.75 28.76 3.87
C PHE A 166 33.27 28.99 2.44
N GLU A 167 31.99 29.34 2.29
CA GLU A 167 31.31 29.70 1.04
C GLU A 167 31.55 31.19 0.72
N PHE A 168 32.05 31.48 -0.48
CA PHE A 168 32.34 32.85 -0.92
C PHE A 168 32.16 33.01 -2.43
N ASN A 169 31.95 34.24 -2.90
CA ASN A 169 31.83 34.55 -4.32
C ASN A 169 33.19 34.98 -4.90
N ALA A 170 33.55 34.43 -6.07
CA ALA A 170 34.79 34.74 -6.76
C ALA A 170 34.55 35.05 -8.24
N SER A 171 35.25 36.06 -8.75
CA SER A 171 35.26 36.39 -10.18
C SER A 171 36.29 35.55 -10.92
N LEU A 172 35.82 34.72 -11.85
CA LEU A 172 36.64 33.83 -12.67
C LEU A 172 36.60 34.27 -14.14
N ARG A 173 37.73 34.14 -14.83
CA ARG A 173 37.88 34.60 -16.21
C ARG A 173 37.58 33.46 -17.18
N TYR A 174 36.76 33.74 -18.17
CA TYR A 174 36.50 32.85 -19.30
C TYR A 174 37.11 33.47 -20.55
N SER A 175 37.91 32.70 -21.29
CA SER A 175 38.55 33.14 -22.55
C SER A 175 38.34 32.08 -23.62
N LEU A 176 37.49 32.37 -24.60
CA LEU A 176 37.12 31.44 -25.66
C LEU A 176 36.74 32.21 -26.95
N TYR A 177 37.15 31.70 -28.12
CA TYR A 177 36.84 32.28 -29.45
C TYR A 177 37.14 33.78 -29.57
N ASP A 178 38.34 34.20 -29.14
CA ASP A 178 38.80 35.60 -29.13
C ASP A 178 37.94 36.56 -28.29
N GLN A 179 37.04 36.03 -27.45
CA GLN A 179 36.27 36.79 -26.47
C GLN A 179 36.71 36.44 -25.06
N SER A 180 36.68 37.43 -24.16
CA SER A 180 36.87 37.19 -22.75
C SER A 180 35.83 37.91 -21.91
N PHE A 181 35.37 37.24 -20.86
CA PHE A 181 34.42 37.79 -19.89
C PHE A 181 34.70 37.22 -18.49
N HIS A 182 34.16 37.87 -17.47
CA HIS A 182 34.25 37.42 -16.09
C HIS A 182 32.90 36.92 -15.61
N LYS A 183 32.93 35.88 -14.79
CA LYS A 183 31.73 35.34 -14.16
C LYS A 183 31.97 35.18 -12.66
N ILE A 184 30.98 35.60 -11.88
CA ILE A 184 30.97 35.40 -10.44
C ILE A 184 30.43 33.99 -10.18
N LEU A 185 31.24 33.14 -9.56
CA LEU A 185 30.85 31.81 -9.10
C LEU A 185 30.98 31.73 -7.58
N THR A 186 30.10 30.94 -6.99
CA THR A 186 30.17 30.61 -5.57
C THR A 186 31.11 29.41 -5.38
N LEU A 187 32.11 29.56 -4.52
CA LEU A 187 33.15 28.56 -4.24
C LEU A 187 33.17 28.24 -2.76
N HIS A 188 33.68 27.06 -2.45
CA HIS A 188 33.83 26.56 -1.08
C HIS A 188 35.32 26.27 -0.84
N THR A 189 35.79 26.58 0.37
CA THR A 189 37.10 26.11 0.84
C THR A 189 37.00 24.66 1.32
N LYS A 190 38.11 24.12 1.83
CA LYS A 190 38.08 22.91 2.66
C LYS A 190 37.31 23.17 3.97
N PRO A 191 36.75 22.13 4.61
CA PRO A 191 36.09 22.26 5.90
C PRO A 191 37.08 22.64 7.01
N TYR A 192 36.60 23.43 7.98
CA TYR A 192 37.37 23.87 9.15
C TYR A 192 36.82 23.22 10.42
N SER A 193 37.65 22.45 11.12
CA SER A 193 37.19 21.79 12.35
C SER A 193 36.95 22.79 13.48
N TYR A 194 36.10 22.38 14.43
CA TYR A 194 35.79 23.18 15.62
C TYR A 194 37.06 23.56 16.40
N GLU A 195 37.98 22.61 16.61
CA GLU A 195 39.22 22.84 17.37
C GLU A 195 40.10 23.88 16.67
N LEU A 196 40.18 23.81 15.34
CA LEU A 196 40.98 24.74 14.56
C LEU A 196 40.47 26.18 14.70
N ILE A 197 39.14 26.39 14.63
CA ILE A 197 38.55 27.71 14.78
C ILE A 197 38.65 28.19 16.24
N GLU A 198 38.52 27.30 17.23
CA GLU A 198 38.59 27.67 18.64
C GLU A 198 40.01 28.07 19.06
N GLU A 199 41.01 27.22 18.81
CA GLU A 199 42.38 27.38 19.32
C GLU A 199 43.22 28.43 18.58
N THR A 200 42.97 28.63 17.28
CA THR A 200 43.82 29.50 16.45
C THR A 200 43.50 30.98 16.67
N PRO A 201 44.50 31.89 16.79
CA PRO A 201 44.25 33.33 16.86
C PRO A 201 43.45 33.88 15.66
N PHE A 202 42.70 34.95 15.89
CA PHE A 202 41.81 35.53 14.87
C PHE A 202 42.57 36.01 13.63
N GLU A 203 43.70 36.70 13.80
CA GLU A 203 44.49 37.18 12.66
C GLU A 203 45.05 36.03 11.81
N GLU A 204 45.52 34.96 12.43
CA GLU A 204 46.05 33.78 11.74
C GLU A 204 44.95 33.03 10.97
N LEU A 205 43.73 32.95 11.51
CA LEU A 205 42.58 32.37 10.82
C LEU A 205 42.21 33.15 9.57
N ILE A 206 42.22 34.49 9.63
CA ILE A 206 41.96 35.34 8.46
C ILE A 206 42.98 35.03 7.36
N GLU A 207 44.28 35.04 7.68
CA GLU A 207 45.33 34.74 6.69
C GLU A 207 45.18 33.35 6.09
N ARG A 208 44.87 32.35 6.93
CA ARG A 208 44.70 30.96 6.51
C ARG A 208 43.48 30.78 5.59
N ILE A 209 42.32 31.32 5.97
CA ILE A 209 41.11 31.24 5.15
C ILE A 209 41.30 32.04 3.86
N ALA A 210 41.88 33.24 3.92
CA ALA A 210 42.19 34.02 2.72
C ALA A 210 43.09 33.27 1.74
N LYS A 211 44.12 32.57 2.24
CA LYS A 211 44.99 31.72 1.42
C LYS A 211 44.25 30.52 0.83
N ASP A 212 43.37 29.88 1.59
CA ASP A 212 42.56 28.76 1.11
C ASP A 212 41.51 29.23 0.07
N LYS A 213 40.92 30.43 0.23
CA LYS A 213 40.08 31.08 -0.79
C LYS A 213 40.85 31.25 -2.10
N LEU A 214 42.06 31.82 -2.05
CA LEU A 214 42.90 31.99 -3.24
C LEU A 214 43.22 30.66 -3.92
N ARG A 215 43.56 29.62 -3.15
CA ARG A 215 43.77 28.27 -3.68
C ARG A 215 42.53 27.70 -4.36
N ALA A 216 41.35 27.88 -3.77
CA ALA A 216 40.10 27.42 -4.36
C ALA A 216 39.79 28.16 -5.68
N VAL A 217 40.05 29.46 -5.75
CA VAL A 217 39.93 30.27 -6.98
C VAL A 217 40.91 29.78 -8.05
N GLU A 218 42.18 29.59 -7.73
CA GLU A 218 43.19 29.09 -8.67
C GLU A 218 42.86 27.68 -9.17
N ALA A 219 42.44 26.78 -8.29
CA ALA A 219 42.04 25.42 -8.66
C ALA A 219 40.84 25.44 -9.62
N LYS A 220 39.82 26.27 -9.33
CA LYS A 220 38.66 26.40 -10.20
C LYS A 220 39.00 27.05 -11.53
N GLN A 221 39.85 28.08 -11.55
CA GLN A 221 40.32 28.71 -12.79
C GLN A 221 41.04 27.69 -13.68
N LYS A 222 41.95 26.87 -13.12
CA LYS A 222 42.62 25.79 -13.86
C LYS A 222 41.63 24.77 -14.43
N SER A 223 40.61 24.40 -13.67
CA SER A 223 39.54 23.51 -14.13
C SER A 223 38.73 24.12 -15.28
N ILE A 224 38.40 25.41 -15.22
CA ILE A 224 37.72 26.13 -16.30
C ILE A 224 38.61 26.20 -17.54
N ASP A 225 39.88 26.56 -17.39
CA ASP A 225 40.82 26.65 -18.51
C ASP A 225 41.01 25.28 -19.20
N ALA A 226 41.11 24.22 -18.41
CA ALA A 226 41.17 22.85 -18.93
C ALA A 226 39.88 22.44 -19.65
N PHE A 227 38.71 22.76 -19.08
CA PHE A 227 37.41 22.52 -19.72
C PHE A 227 37.29 23.27 -21.05
N LEU A 228 37.63 24.56 -21.08
CA LEU A 228 37.59 25.38 -22.29
C LEU A 228 38.57 24.89 -23.36
N ALA A 229 39.76 24.40 -22.96
CA ALA A 229 40.74 23.82 -23.86
C ALA A 229 40.31 22.46 -24.43
N ALA A 230 39.50 21.70 -23.69
CA ALA A 230 38.97 20.40 -24.12
C ALA A 230 37.78 20.52 -25.10
N LEU A 231 37.18 21.71 -25.26
CA LEU A 231 36.05 21.91 -26.16
C LEU A 231 36.44 21.62 -27.62
N LYS A 232 35.75 20.65 -28.22
CA LYS A 232 35.96 20.28 -29.63
C LYS A 232 35.42 21.36 -30.55
N TYR A 233 36.18 21.66 -31.61
CA TYR A 233 35.76 22.55 -32.69
C TYR A 233 35.98 21.86 -34.05
N PRO A 234 34.94 21.73 -34.90
CA PRO A 234 33.55 22.15 -34.69
C PRO A 234 32.84 21.27 -33.64
N HIS A 235 31.95 21.89 -32.85
CA HIS A 235 31.18 21.19 -31.82
C HIS A 235 29.96 20.49 -32.44
N ALA A 236 29.59 19.32 -31.93
CA ALA A 236 28.53 18.49 -32.54
C ALA A 236 27.12 19.07 -32.38
N TYR A 237 26.81 19.65 -31.21
CA TYR A 237 25.43 20.07 -30.85
C TYR A 237 25.19 21.58 -30.70
N LEU A 238 26.24 22.36 -30.46
CA LEU A 238 26.17 23.76 -30.08
C LEU A 238 26.97 24.61 -31.05
N THR A 239 26.42 25.75 -31.43
CA THR A 239 27.19 26.78 -32.15
C THR A 239 28.12 27.55 -31.22
N THR A 240 29.13 28.23 -31.75
CA THR A 240 30.05 29.07 -30.96
C THR A 240 29.32 30.13 -30.14
N LYS A 241 28.25 30.72 -30.72
CA LYS A 241 27.38 31.68 -30.02
C LYS A 241 26.61 31.01 -28.87
N GLU A 242 26.01 29.85 -29.11
CA GLU A 242 25.24 29.12 -28.08
C GLU A 242 26.13 28.65 -26.92
N ILE A 243 27.38 28.27 -27.19
CA ILE A 243 28.38 27.96 -26.17
C ILE A 243 28.63 29.20 -25.29
N LEU A 244 28.95 30.35 -25.90
CA LEU A 244 29.21 31.60 -25.17
C LEU A 244 27.99 32.04 -24.35
N ASP A 245 26.80 31.99 -24.94
CA ASP A 245 25.56 32.38 -24.27
C ASP A 245 25.25 31.44 -23.08
N SER A 246 25.49 30.13 -23.22
CA SER A 246 25.27 29.14 -22.13
C SER A 246 26.26 29.35 -20.97
N LEU A 247 27.54 29.62 -21.27
CA LEU A 247 28.54 29.91 -20.24
C LEU A 247 28.24 31.21 -19.48
N ARG A 248 27.75 32.24 -20.19
CA ARG A 248 27.33 33.52 -19.58
C ARG A 248 26.07 33.39 -18.73
N ALA A 249 25.09 32.62 -19.20
CA ALA A 249 23.78 32.47 -18.55
C ALA A 249 23.77 31.47 -17.39
N SER A 250 24.79 30.62 -17.27
CA SER A 250 24.89 29.65 -16.18
C SER A 250 24.81 30.37 -14.82
N PRO A 251 24.07 29.84 -13.82
CA PRO A 251 23.93 30.48 -12.52
C PRO A 251 25.26 30.51 -11.74
N PRO A 252 25.39 31.39 -10.72
CA PRO A 252 26.58 31.47 -9.87
C PRO A 252 26.74 30.27 -8.93
N LYS A 253 25.61 29.71 -8.47
CA LYS A 253 25.52 28.50 -7.65
C LYS A 253 24.72 27.45 -8.41
N THR A 254 25.32 26.27 -8.59
CA THR A 254 24.69 25.11 -9.23
C THR A 254 25.21 23.85 -8.57
N LYS A 255 24.37 22.81 -8.51
CA LYS A 255 24.78 21.47 -8.11
C LYS A 255 25.40 20.67 -9.25
N LEU A 256 25.17 21.11 -10.49
CA LEU A 256 25.64 20.44 -11.69
C LEU A 256 27.14 20.69 -11.90
N THR A 257 27.83 19.67 -12.39
CA THR A 257 29.27 19.73 -12.72
C THR A 257 29.48 20.54 -14.00
N TYR A 258 28.60 20.36 -14.98
CA TYR A 258 28.70 20.99 -16.29
C TYR A 258 27.85 22.28 -16.38
N PRO A 259 28.27 23.26 -17.21
CA PRO A 259 27.49 24.50 -17.41
C PRO A 259 26.10 24.21 -18.00
N LEU A 260 25.08 24.91 -17.49
CA LEU A 260 23.71 24.75 -17.97
C LEU A 260 23.56 25.27 -19.40
N VAL A 261 22.87 24.47 -20.22
CA VAL A 261 22.40 24.87 -21.55
C VAL A 261 20.94 25.33 -21.44
N SER A 262 20.55 26.35 -22.20
CA SER A 262 19.17 26.87 -22.11
C SER A 262 18.13 25.79 -22.43
N ALA A 263 16.99 25.81 -21.74
CA ALA A 263 15.92 24.82 -21.93
C ALA A 263 15.46 24.70 -23.40
N LYS A 264 15.47 25.80 -24.16
CA LYS A 264 15.12 25.80 -25.58
C LYS A 264 16.12 24.99 -26.41
N LEU A 265 17.41 25.11 -26.12
CA LEU A 265 18.47 24.38 -26.82
C LEU A 265 18.48 22.90 -26.44
N LEU A 266 18.33 22.58 -25.15
CA LEU A 266 18.21 21.19 -24.70
C LEU A 266 17.03 20.48 -25.39
N LYS A 267 15.84 21.11 -25.40
CA LYS A 267 14.67 20.56 -26.10
C LYS A 267 14.90 20.39 -27.60
N ARG A 268 15.68 21.27 -28.26
CA ARG A 268 16.05 21.12 -29.67
C ARG A 268 16.94 19.89 -29.86
N ILE A 269 18.01 19.77 -29.09
CA ILE A 269 19.00 18.68 -29.19
C ILE A 269 18.32 17.32 -28.95
N VAL A 270 17.47 17.24 -27.93
CA VAL A 270 16.73 16.01 -27.61
C VAL A 270 15.77 15.63 -28.74
N ARG A 271 14.99 16.58 -29.27
CA ARG A 271 14.03 16.32 -30.36
C ARG A 271 14.69 15.90 -31.69
N GLU A 272 15.95 16.25 -31.91
CA GLU A 272 16.70 15.76 -33.07
C GLU A 272 17.09 14.28 -32.94
N LYS A 273 17.02 13.71 -31.73
CA LYS A 273 17.47 12.35 -31.42
C LYS A 273 16.35 11.39 -31.07
N ILE A 274 15.29 11.88 -30.42
CA ILE A 274 14.15 11.06 -30.01
C ILE A 274 12.84 11.76 -30.35
N GLU A 275 11.87 11.00 -30.88
CA GLU A 275 10.53 11.49 -31.16
C GLU A 275 9.73 11.60 -29.85
N ALA A 276 9.97 12.68 -29.12
CA ALA A 276 9.32 12.96 -27.85
C ALA A 276 7.98 13.70 -28.03
N LYS A 277 6.96 13.19 -27.37
CA LYS A 277 5.65 13.85 -27.23
C LYS A 277 5.77 15.09 -26.35
N GLU A 278 6.37 14.93 -25.17
CA GLU A 278 6.57 15.99 -24.18
C GLU A 278 7.98 15.92 -23.61
N ILE A 279 8.56 17.09 -23.30
CA ILE A 279 9.87 17.21 -22.68
C ILE A 279 9.77 18.25 -21.57
N GLU A 280 10.02 17.82 -20.35
CA GLU A 280 10.05 18.65 -19.14
C GLU A 280 11.45 18.69 -18.56
N LEU A 281 11.87 19.86 -18.09
CA LEU A 281 13.19 20.07 -17.50
C LEU A 281 13.00 20.34 -16.01
N HIS A 282 13.60 19.50 -15.19
CA HIS A 282 13.68 19.69 -13.74
C HIS A 282 15.09 20.17 -13.36
N ALA A 283 15.35 20.33 -12.06
CA ALA A 283 16.61 20.90 -11.59
C ALA A 283 17.82 19.99 -11.85
N GLU A 284 17.63 18.67 -11.78
CA GLU A 284 18.70 17.66 -11.86
C GLU A 284 18.43 16.59 -12.93
N GLU A 285 17.24 16.59 -13.55
CA GLU A 285 16.83 15.60 -14.56
C GLU A 285 16.02 16.25 -15.70
N ILE A 286 15.96 15.54 -16.82
CA ILE A 286 15.07 15.82 -17.93
C ILE A 286 14.10 14.64 -18.10
N LEU A 287 12.81 14.95 -18.09
CA LEU A 287 11.74 13.99 -18.35
C LEU A 287 11.38 14.04 -19.83
N ILE A 288 11.44 12.89 -20.49
CA ILE A 288 11.05 12.73 -21.89
C ILE A 288 9.90 11.73 -21.95
N VAL A 289 8.77 12.17 -22.51
CA VAL A 289 7.59 11.32 -22.68
C VAL A 289 7.51 10.86 -24.14
N VAL A 290 7.44 9.54 -24.35
CA VAL A 290 7.32 8.91 -25.67
C VAL A 290 6.00 8.13 -25.76
N ASP A 291 5.29 8.24 -26.88
CA ASP A 291 4.09 7.42 -27.13
C ASP A 291 4.53 6.03 -27.62
N GLU A 292 4.18 5.00 -26.87
CA GLU A 292 4.53 3.61 -27.16
C GLU A 292 3.30 2.71 -27.21
N LYS A 293 3.51 1.49 -27.74
CA LYS A 293 2.45 0.49 -27.85
C LYS A 293 2.94 -0.88 -27.42
N LEU A 294 2.13 -1.53 -26.59
CA LEU A 294 2.33 -2.91 -26.17
C LEU A 294 1.28 -3.81 -26.82
N GLN A 295 1.73 -4.91 -27.44
CA GLN A 295 0.85 -5.97 -27.89
C GLN A 295 0.50 -6.89 -26.71
N LEU A 296 -0.79 -7.03 -26.43
CA LEU A 296 -1.24 -7.84 -25.29
C LEU A 296 -1.10 -9.35 -25.60
N PRO A 297 -0.62 -10.18 -24.66
CA PRO A 297 -0.51 -11.62 -24.82
C PRO A 297 -1.83 -12.29 -25.24
N TYR A 298 -1.77 -13.35 -26.06
CA TYR A 298 -2.95 -14.12 -26.49
C TYR A 298 -4.05 -13.27 -27.17
N SER A 299 -3.71 -12.10 -27.72
CA SER A 299 -4.64 -11.16 -28.32
C SER A 299 -4.03 -10.39 -29.49
N GLN A 300 -4.89 -9.86 -30.37
CA GLN A 300 -4.51 -8.92 -31.43
C GLN A 300 -4.68 -7.45 -31.00
N ARG A 301 -5.03 -7.21 -29.73
CA ARG A 301 -5.25 -5.86 -29.21
C ARG A 301 -3.92 -5.21 -28.80
N GLU A 302 -3.78 -3.94 -29.16
CA GLU A 302 -2.67 -3.08 -28.74
C GLU A 302 -3.13 -2.15 -27.61
N LEU A 303 -2.28 -1.95 -26.61
CA LEU A 303 -2.44 -0.93 -25.58
C LEU A 303 -1.42 0.19 -25.82
N GLY A 304 -1.91 1.39 -26.13
CA GLY A 304 -1.08 2.58 -26.23
C GLY A 304 -0.82 3.19 -24.86
N TYR A 305 0.44 3.53 -24.57
CA TYR A 305 0.85 4.10 -23.29
C TYR A 305 1.93 5.17 -23.48
N ASN A 306 2.08 6.03 -22.47
CA ASN A 306 3.17 6.99 -22.41
C ASN A 306 4.35 6.34 -21.64
N LEU A 307 5.51 6.23 -22.27
CA LEU A 307 6.77 5.84 -21.64
C LEU A 307 7.47 7.09 -21.12
N GLU A 308 7.79 7.11 -19.83
CA GLU A 308 8.46 8.21 -19.15
C GLU A 308 9.95 7.90 -18.96
N LEU A 309 10.82 8.60 -19.68
CA LEU A 309 12.27 8.47 -19.58
C LEU A 309 12.82 9.57 -18.68
N HIS A 310 13.39 9.17 -17.55
CA HIS A 310 14.10 10.05 -16.62
C HIS A 310 15.60 10.01 -16.92
N ILE A 311 16.15 11.13 -17.38
CA ILE A 311 17.57 11.21 -17.75
C ILE A 311 18.26 12.24 -16.85
N GLU A 312 19.36 11.83 -16.24
CA GLU A 312 20.17 12.71 -15.41
C GLU A 312 20.75 13.87 -16.24
N LEU A 313 20.53 15.09 -15.76
CA LEU A 313 20.90 16.29 -16.50
C LEU A 313 22.42 16.47 -16.56
N ASP A 314 23.16 16.11 -15.51
CA ASP A 314 24.63 16.28 -15.48
C ASP A 314 25.30 15.34 -16.50
N GLY A 315 24.88 14.08 -16.57
CA GLY A 315 25.34 13.13 -17.59
C GLY A 315 24.99 13.57 -19.02
N LEU A 316 23.77 14.09 -19.22
CA LEU A 316 23.40 14.65 -20.52
C LEU A 316 24.26 15.86 -20.90
N LEU A 317 24.53 16.76 -19.95
CA LEU A 317 25.37 17.93 -20.18
C LEU A 317 26.82 17.54 -20.47
N GLU A 318 27.38 16.56 -19.76
CA GLU A 318 28.69 15.99 -20.07
C GLU A 318 28.76 15.58 -21.54
N GLU A 319 27.81 14.77 -21.99
CA GLU A 319 27.80 14.27 -23.36
C GLU A 319 27.62 15.39 -24.40
N ILE A 320 26.79 16.39 -24.10
CA ILE A 320 26.65 17.60 -24.93
C ILE A 320 27.99 18.32 -25.05
N TRP A 321 28.59 18.72 -23.92
CA TRP A 321 29.79 19.55 -23.88
C TRP A 321 31.03 18.84 -24.43
N GLU A 322 31.12 17.52 -24.28
CA GLU A 322 32.21 16.71 -24.82
C GLU A 322 31.97 16.27 -26.27
N SER A 323 30.82 16.63 -26.86
CA SER A 323 30.38 16.19 -28.18
C SER A 323 30.43 14.66 -28.33
N LYS A 324 29.99 13.93 -27.29
CA LYS A 324 29.77 12.47 -27.31
C LYS A 324 28.42 12.16 -27.97
N ARG A 325 28.21 10.93 -28.43
CA ARG A 325 26.91 10.51 -28.99
C ARG A 325 25.99 10.04 -27.86
N PHE A 326 24.77 10.58 -27.82
CA PHE A 326 23.70 10.06 -26.97
C PHE A 326 23.21 8.73 -27.51
N ASN A 327 23.07 7.73 -26.65
CA ASN A 327 22.38 6.49 -26.99
C ASN A 327 20.99 6.45 -26.32
N PHE A 328 20.09 7.36 -26.75
CA PHE A 328 18.72 7.34 -26.26
C PHE A 328 18.00 6.04 -26.62
N ASP A 329 18.39 5.36 -27.71
CA ASP A 329 17.77 4.13 -28.15
C ASP A 329 17.96 2.99 -27.14
N GLU A 330 19.15 2.88 -26.55
CA GLU A 330 19.46 1.86 -25.53
C GLU A 330 18.72 2.14 -24.22
N VAL A 331 18.77 3.39 -23.73
CA VAL A 331 18.02 3.81 -22.53
C VAL A 331 16.53 3.60 -22.73
N HIS A 332 16.00 3.99 -23.89
CA HIS A 332 14.60 3.79 -24.25
C HIS A 332 14.23 2.30 -24.26
N ALA A 333 15.04 1.45 -24.89
CA ALA A 333 14.78 0.00 -24.95
C ALA A 333 14.83 -0.67 -23.57
N GLU A 334 15.77 -0.26 -22.71
CA GLU A 334 15.91 -0.78 -21.35
C GLU A 334 14.69 -0.40 -20.49
N VAL A 335 14.36 0.90 -20.43
CA VAL A 335 13.21 1.38 -19.63
C VAL A 335 11.89 0.83 -20.17
N LYS A 336 11.73 0.78 -21.50
CA LYS A 336 10.55 0.15 -22.14
C LYS A 336 10.38 -1.29 -21.68
N LYS A 337 11.46 -2.06 -21.71
CA LYS A 337 11.45 -3.47 -21.32
C LYS A 337 11.05 -3.63 -19.85
N GLU A 338 11.62 -2.85 -18.94
CA GLU A 338 11.29 -2.91 -17.52
C GLU A 338 9.80 -2.61 -17.27
N TYR A 339 9.27 -1.55 -17.89
CA TYR A 339 7.86 -1.17 -17.77
C TYR A 339 6.91 -2.25 -18.30
N GLU A 340 7.23 -2.83 -19.45
CA GLU A 340 6.42 -3.88 -20.07
C GLU A 340 6.49 -5.18 -19.25
N GLU A 341 7.67 -5.57 -18.75
CA GLU A 341 7.83 -6.77 -17.92
C GLU A 341 7.06 -6.68 -16.60
N GLU A 342 7.14 -5.55 -15.89
CA GLU A 342 6.39 -5.32 -14.65
C GLU A 342 4.88 -5.42 -14.90
N PHE A 343 4.39 -4.73 -15.94
CA PHE A 343 2.98 -4.76 -16.30
C PHE A 343 2.48 -6.15 -16.71
N LEU A 344 3.26 -6.87 -17.52
CA LEU A 344 2.90 -8.20 -17.99
C LEU A 344 2.84 -9.20 -16.83
N GLN A 345 3.72 -9.06 -15.84
CA GLN A 345 3.69 -9.87 -14.62
C GLN A 345 2.40 -9.63 -13.82
N ASP A 346 2.06 -8.36 -13.58
CA ASP A 346 0.82 -7.99 -12.88
C ASP A 346 -0.43 -8.43 -13.67
N LEU A 347 -0.36 -8.37 -15.00
CA LEU A 347 -1.43 -8.79 -15.88
C LEU A 347 -1.64 -10.31 -15.82
N GLU A 348 -0.56 -11.09 -15.80
CA GLU A 348 -0.61 -12.55 -15.66
C GLU A 348 -1.29 -12.94 -14.34
N ASP A 349 -0.92 -12.28 -13.23
CA ASP A 349 -1.54 -12.52 -11.93
C ASP A 349 -3.04 -12.20 -11.93
N LEU A 350 -3.44 -11.09 -12.56
CA LEU A 350 -4.85 -10.72 -12.71
C LEU A 350 -5.63 -11.74 -13.56
N VAL A 351 -5.06 -12.17 -14.68
CA VAL A 351 -5.70 -13.17 -15.55
C VAL A 351 -5.82 -14.51 -14.84
N LYS A 352 -4.80 -14.91 -14.08
CA LYS A 352 -4.82 -16.12 -13.26
C LYS A 352 -5.92 -16.06 -12.20
N GLU A 353 -6.06 -14.95 -11.47
CA GLU A 353 -7.16 -14.75 -10.51
C GLU A 353 -8.53 -14.90 -11.20
N CYS A 354 -8.70 -14.28 -12.38
CA CYS A 354 -9.92 -14.41 -13.18
C CYS A 354 -10.16 -15.86 -13.65
N GLY A 355 -9.09 -16.57 -14.03
CA GLY A 355 -9.13 -17.97 -14.43
C GLY A 355 -9.60 -18.89 -13.31
N GLU A 356 -9.16 -18.66 -12.07
CA GLU A 356 -9.59 -19.41 -10.88
C GLU A 356 -11.11 -19.27 -10.66
N TYR A 357 -11.69 -18.07 -10.84
CA TYR A 357 -13.15 -17.89 -10.76
C TYR A 357 -13.91 -18.61 -11.90
N ALA A 358 -13.27 -18.82 -13.04
CA ALA A 358 -13.86 -19.41 -14.24
C ALA A 358 -13.49 -20.90 -14.44
N GLU A 359 -12.88 -21.56 -13.44
CA GLU A 359 -12.35 -22.93 -13.57
C GLU A 359 -13.38 -23.92 -14.15
N LEU A 360 -14.62 -23.84 -13.66
CA LEU A 360 -15.73 -24.68 -14.12
C LEU A 360 -16.10 -24.44 -15.59
N LEU A 361 -15.82 -23.28 -16.15
CA LEU A 361 -16.23 -22.92 -17.52
C LEU A 361 -15.28 -23.48 -18.58
N HIS A 362 -14.03 -23.80 -18.22
CA HIS A 362 -13.00 -24.35 -19.12
C HIS A 362 -12.73 -23.46 -20.35
N PHE A 363 -12.60 -22.15 -20.14
CA PHE A 363 -12.20 -21.24 -21.21
C PHE A 363 -10.81 -21.59 -21.75
N SER A 364 -10.61 -21.37 -23.05
CA SER A 364 -9.26 -21.38 -23.61
C SER A 364 -8.46 -20.18 -23.09
N GLN A 365 -7.13 -20.23 -23.22
CA GLN A 365 -6.28 -19.09 -22.83
C GLN A 365 -6.67 -17.81 -23.61
N GLU A 366 -6.91 -17.93 -24.92
CA GLU A 366 -7.32 -16.81 -25.76
C GLU A 366 -8.67 -16.20 -25.32
N GLU A 367 -9.67 -17.04 -25.02
CA GLU A 367 -10.99 -16.59 -24.57
C GLU A 367 -10.94 -15.89 -23.21
N LEU A 368 -10.16 -16.44 -22.26
CA LEU A 368 -10.00 -15.86 -20.94
C LEU A 368 -9.35 -14.47 -21.03
N HIS A 369 -8.24 -14.37 -21.77
CA HIS A 369 -7.53 -13.12 -21.97
C HIS A 369 -8.42 -12.08 -22.69
N GLU A 370 -9.15 -12.47 -23.75
CA GLU A 370 -10.03 -11.55 -24.46
C GLU A 370 -11.11 -10.95 -23.53
N ARG A 371 -11.73 -11.79 -22.69
CA ARG A 371 -12.75 -11.34 -21.72
C ARG A 371 -12.15 -10.42 -20.65
N VAL A 372 -10.97 -10.73 -20.13
CA VAL A 372 -10.29 -9.86 -19.14
C VAL A 372 -9.94 -8.52 -19.79
N TYR A 373 -9.37 -8.54 -21.00
CA TYR A 373 -8.96 -7.33 -21.71
C TYR A 373 -10.13 -6.43 -22.09
N ALA A 374 -11.31 -7.00 -22.38
CA ALA A 374 -12.52 -6.22 -22.61
C ALA A 374 -12.89 -5.31 -21.44
N PHE A 375 -12.58 -5.72 -20.21
CA PHE A 375 -12.82 -4.89 -19.02
C PHE A 375 -11.59 -4.08 -18.60
N LEU A 376 -10.40 -4.62 -18.78
CA LEU A 376 -9.15 -3.96 -18.41
C LEU A 376 -8.97 -2.64 -19.17
N LEU A 377 -9.14 -2.67 -20.50
CA LEU A 377 -8.90 -1.51 -21.36
C LEU A 377 -9.80 -0.31 -21.03
N ASP A 378 -11.00 -0.54 -20.49
CA ASP A 378 -11.89 0.53 -20.02
C ASP A 378 -11.32 1.34 -18.83
N PHE A 379 -10.43 0.72 -18.05
CA PHE A 379 -9.89 1.30 -16.83
C PHE A 379 -8.42 1.71 -16.95
N MET A 380 -7.75 1.34 -18.03
CA MET A 380 -6.35 1.67 -18.23
C MET A 380 -6.21 3.14 -18.69
N PRO A 381 -5.49 3.98 -17.91
CA PRO A 381 -4.99 5.24 -18.46
C PRO A 381 -3.93 4.96 -19.53
N ARG A 382 -3.39 6.01 -20.17
CA ARG A 382 -2.21 5.89 -21.06
C ARG A 382 -0.92 5.61 -20.27
N SER A 383 -0.93 4.62 -19.38
CA SER A 383 0.24 4.15 -18.64
C SER A 383 0.12 2.64 -18.40
N LEU A 384 1.25 1.98 -18.19
CA LEU A 384 1.33 0.54 -17.92
C LEU A 384 1.29 0.21 -16.43
N HIS A 385 0.72 1.07 -15.59
CA HIS A 385 0.69 0.82 -14.15
C HIS A 385 -0.63 0.17 -13.70
N LEU A 386 -0.58 -1.14 -13.41
CA LEU A 386 -1.75 -1.92 -13.03
C LEU A 386 -2.01 -1.88 -11.52
N THR A 387 -2.57 -0.77 -11.03
CA THR A 387 -2.86 -0.63 -9.59
C THR A 387 -3.81 -1.74 -9.08
N GLN A 388 -3.64 -2.12 -7.81
CA GLN A 388 -4.52 -3.04 -7.07
C GLN A 388 -6.02 -2.65 -7.14
N LYS A 389 -6.32 -1.35 -7.29
CA LYS A 389 -7.70 -0.86 -7.44
C LYS A 389 -8.28 -1.19 -8.81
N ILE A 390 -7.47 -1.13 -9.87
CA ILE A 390 -7.88 -1.53 -11.23
C ILE A 390 -8.08 -3.04 -11.26
N GLN A 391 -7.12 -3.82 -10.77
CA GLN A 391 -7.22 -5.28 -10.68
C GLN A 391 -8.54 -5.72 -10.05
N ARG A 392 -8.85 -5.27 -8.83
CA ARG A 392 -10.12 -5.60 -8.13
C ARG A 392 -11.38 -5.20 -8.91
N LYS A 393 -11.35 -4.07 -9.63
CA LYS A 393 -12.50 -3.64 -10.45
C LYS A 393 -12.69 -4.57 -11.64
N VAL A 394 -11.59 -4.96 -12.31
CA VAL A 394 -11.60 -5.87 -13.44
C VAL A 394 -12.08 -7.26 -12.99
N SER A 395 -11.48 -7.85 -11.95
CA SER A 395 -11.88 -9.16 -11.41
C SER A 395 -13.38 -9.18 -11.04
N ARG A 396 -13.89 -8.11 -10.41
CA ARG A 396 -15.32 -8.02 -10.06
C ARG A 396 -16.23 -7.93 -11.29
N ARG A 397 -15.85 -7.14 -12.31
CA ARG A 397 -16.64 -7.00 -13.54
C ARG A 397 -16.64 -8.31 -14.34
N PHE A 398 -15.49 -8.98 -14.38
CA PHE A 398 -15.33 -10.30 -14.96
C PHE A 398 -16.21 -11.34 -14.25
N LEU A 399 -16.14 -11.43 -12.91
CA LEU A 399 -16.95 -12.38 -12.14
C LEU A 399 -18.45 -12.18 -12.39
N HIS A 400 -18.91 -10.92 -12.43
CA HIS A 400 -20.31 -10.61 -12.72
C HIS A 400 -20.71 -11.02 -14.15
N SER A 401 -19.82 -10.92 -15.14
CA SER A 401 -20.14 -11.30 -16.52
C SER A 401 -20.28 -12.81 -16.69
N ILE A 402 -19.51 -13.61 -15.94
CA ILE A 402 -19.54 -15.08 -16.03
C ILE A 402 -20.55 -15.75 -15.09
N GLN A 403 -21.10 -15.02 -14.10
CA GLN A 403 -21.94 -15.58 -13.04
C GLN A 403 -23.15 -16.37 -13.58
N GLY A 404 -23.79 -15.89 -14.65
CA GLY A 404 -24.91 -16.58 -15.27
C GLY A 404 -24.53 -17.92 -15.92
N GLU A 405 -23.41 -17.95 -16.64
CA GLU A 405 -22.85 -19.16 -17.26
C GLU A 405 -22.44 -20.18 -16.20
N LEU A 406 -21.80 -19.70 -15.12
CA LEU A 406 -21.35 -20.52 -14.00
C LEU A 406 -22.53 -21.22 -13.31
N ILE A 407 -23.60 -20.49 -13.00
CA ILE A 407 -24.81 -21.06 -12.39
C ILE A 407 -25.44 -22.12 -13.30
N LYS A 408 -25.48 -21.88 -14.61
CA LYS A 408 -26.03 -22.83 -15.59
C LYS A 408 -25.21 -24.12 -15.61
N LYS A 409 -23.88 -24.02 -15.63
CA LYS A 409 -22.99 -25.19 -15.66
C LYS A 409 -23.00 -25.97 -14.34
N GLN A 410 -23.03 -25.27 -13.21
CA GLN A 410 -23.24 -25.89 -11.88
C GLN A 410 -24.56 -26.65 -11.80
N ARG A 411 -25.66 -26.09 -12.33
CA ARG A 411 -26.95 -26.79 -12.41
C ARG A 411 -26.87 -28.04 -13.29
N GLN A 412 -26.19 -27.98 -14.43
CA GLN A 412 -25.99 -29.13 -15.30
C GLN A 412 -25.19 -30.24 -14.62
N GLU A 413 -24.12 -29.90 -13.89
CA GLU A 413 -23.36 -30.89 -13.11
C GLU A 413 -24.18 -31.51 -11.98
N LEU A 414 -24.97 -30.70 -11.26
CA LEU A 414 -25.88 -31.20 -10.23
C LEU A 414 -26.92 -32.15 -10.81
N LEU A 415 -27.51 -31.82 -11.95
CA LEU A 415 -28.43 -32.72 -12.68
C LEU A 415 -27.72 -34.01 -13.12
N ALA A 416 -26.53 -33.91 -13.73
CA ALA A 416 -25.73 -35.07 -14.12
C ALA A 416 -25.40 -35.99 -12.91
N ARG A 417 -25.14 -35.41 -11.74
CA ARG A 417 -24.93 -36.16 -10.48
C ARG A 417 -26.22 -36.80 -9.95
N THR A 418 -27.37 -36.16 -10.14
CA THR A 418 -28.67 -36.60 -9.63
C THR A 418 -29.31 -37.73 -10.48
N ILE A 419 -28.94 -37.85 -11.76
CA ILE A 419 -29.43 -38.89 -12.70
C ILE A 419 -28.83 -40.30 -12.42
N ARG A 420 -28.38 -40.62 -11.19
CA ARG A 420 -27.95 -41.99 -10.85
C ARG A 420 -29.09 -42.96 -10.53
N ASP A 421 -30.30 -42.46 -10.31
CA ASP A 421 -31.50 -43.28 -10.08
C ASP A 421 -32.62 -42.91 -11.06
N PHE A 422 -32.37 -43.09 -12.37
CA PHE A 422 -33.36 -42.97 -13.45
C PHE A 422 -34.68 -43.69 -13.11
N LYS A 423 -34.57 -44.77 -12.35
CA LYS A 423 -35.68 -45.56 -11.84
C LYS A 423 -36.71 -44.82 -10.99
N ASN A 424 -36.34 -43.71 -10.35
CA ASN A 424 -37.22 -42.93 -9.48
C ASN A 424 -38.12 -41.97 -10.27
N LEU A 425 -37.88 -41.81 -11.58
CA LEU A 425 -38.75 -41.04 -12.47
C LEU A 425 -40.10 -41.72 -12.73
N PHE A 426 -40.24 -43.00 -12.37
CA PHE A 426 -41.44 -43.80 -12.59
C PHE A 426 -42.08 -44.24 -11.26
N PRO A 427 -42.70 -43.33 -10.49
CA PRO A 427 -43.20 -43.62 -9.15
C PRO A 427 -44.31 -44.67 -9.14
N ILE A 428 -45.23 -44.65 -10.12
CA ILE A 428 -46.32 -45.63 -10.25
C ILE A 428 -45.74 -47.03 -10.44
N ALA A 429 -44.88 -47.19 -11.47
CA ALA A 429 -44.20 -48.45 -11.75
C ALA A 429 -43.30 -48.95 -10.60
N ARG A 430 -42.82 -48.06 -9.72
CA ARG A 430 -42.04 -48.38 -8.51
C ARG A 430 -42.91 -48.76 -7.32
N GLY A 431 -44.14 -48.27 -7.25
CA GLY A 431 -45.13 -48.64 -6.24
C GLY A 431 -45.80 -49.99 -6.49
N MET A 432 -45.75 -50.49 -7.73
CA MET A 432 -46.36 -51.76 -8.14
C MET A 432 -45.44 -52.97 -7.95
N GLN A 433 -46.00 -54.12 -7.56
CA GLN A 433 -45.30 -55.39 -7.60
C GLN A 433 -45.32 -55.96 -9.03
N ARG A 434 -44.29 -55.63 -9.83
CA ARG A 434 -44.19 -56.05 -11.24
C ARG A 434 -43.41 -57.35 -11.41
N LYS A 435 -43.91 -58.25 -12.26
CA LYS A 435 -43.21 -59.47 -12.70
C LYS A 435 -42.72 -59.28 -14.13
N LEU A 436 -41.41 -59.31 -14.33
CA LEU A 436 -40.80 -59.25 -15.67
C LEU A 436 -40.62 -60.67 -16.22
N THR A 437 -41.18 -60.94 -17.39
CA THR A 437 -41.04 -62.21 -18.10
C THR A 437 -40.34 -61.95 -19.43
N LEU A 438 -39.18 -62.58 -19.66
CA LEU A 438 -38.36 -62.35 -20.84
C LEU A 438 -38.46 -63.55 -21.79
N HIS A 439 -39.05 -63.34 -22.96
CA HIS A 439 -39.15 -64.34 -24.02
C HIS A 439 -37.94 -64.26 -24.96
N ILE A 440 -36.94 -65.12 -24.72
CA ILE A 440 -35.68 -65.14 -25.50
C ILE A 440 -35.74 -66.20 -26.60
N GLY A 441 -35.41 -65.81 -27.83
CA GLY A 441 -35.23 -66.72 -28.95
C GLY A 441 -34.88 -65.98 -30.24
N PRO A 442 -34.40 -66.70 -31.29
CA PRO A 442 -34.09 -66.08 -32.59
C PRO A 442 -35.34 -65.49 -33.25
N THR A 443 -35.16 -64.73 -34.33
CA THR A 443 -36.27 -64.27 -35.18
C THR A 443 -37.10 -65.46 -35.68
N ASN A 444 -38.42 -65.32 -35.77
CA ASN A 444 -39.37 -66.38 -36.17
C ASN A 444 -39.47 -67.59 -35.21
N SER A 445 -39.15 -67.42 -33.93
CA SER A 445 -39.28 -68.46 -32.89
C SER A 445 -40.63 -68.50 -32.16
N GLY A 446 -41.61 -67.68 -32.58
CA GLY A 446 -42.92 -67.58 -31.93
C GLY A 446 -42.92 -66.85 -30.57
N LYS A 447 -41.83 -66.16 -30.23
CA LYS A 447 -41.70 -65.38 -28.99
C LYS A 447 -42.78 -64.30 -28.85
N THR A 448 -43.00 -63.51 -29.90
CA THR A 448 -43.99 -62.42 -29.94
C THR A 448 -45.41 -62.99 -29.85
N TYR A 449 -45.67 -64.13 -30.47
CA TYR A 449 -46.97 -64.80 -30.38
C TYR A 449 -47.32 -65.17 -28.92
N THR A 450 -46.38 -65.75 -28.18
CA THR A 450 -46.60 -66.10 -26.77
C THR A 450 -46.91 -64.87 -25.92
N ALA A 451 -46.19 -63.77 -26.13
CA ALA A 451 -46.41 -62.51 -25.41
C ALA A 451 -47.76 -61.87 -25.78
N MET A 452 -48.13 -61.90 -27.07
CA MET A 452 -49.42 -61.39 -27.55
C MET A 452 -50.60 -62.21 -27.05
N GLN A 453 -50.47 -63.52 -26.85
CA GLN A 453 -51.53 -64.32 -26.24
C GLN A 453 -51.77 -63.91 -24.78
N ALA A 454 -50.70 -63.71 -24.00
CA ALA A 454 -50.83 -63.20 -22.63
C ALA A 454 -51.44 -61.79 -22.58
N LEU A 455 -51.16 -60.95 -23.58
CA LEU A 455 -51.79 -59.64 -23.73
C LEU A 455 -53.29 -59.77 -23.99
N LYS A 456 -53.70 -60.64 -24.93
CA LYS A 456 -55.10 -60.86 -25.30
C LYS A 456 -55.96 -61.41 -24.16
N GLU A 457 -55.38 -62.19 -23.25
CA GLU A 457 -56.08 -62.76 -22.09
C GLU A 457 -56.25 -61.76 -20.93
N ALA A 458 -55.59 -60.60 -20.98
CA ALA A 458 -55.64 -59.59 -19.92
C ALA A 458 -56.89 -58.70 -20.02
N ASP A 459 -57.35 -58.18 -18.88
CA ASP A 459 -58.48 -57.23 -18.87
C ASP A 459 -58.06 -55.87 -19.46
N THR A 460 -56.83 -55.45 -19.21
CA THR A 460 -56.22 -54.25 -19.79
C THR A 460 -54.79 -54.50 -20.25
N GLY A 461 -54.38 -53.88 -21.35
CA GLY A 461 -53.05 -54.17 -21.89
C GLY A 461 -52.43 -53.14 -22.83
N TYR A 462 -51.10 -53.15 -22.89
CA TYR A 462 -50.31 -52.30 -23.75
C TYR A 462 -49.36 -53.12 -24.63
N TYR A 463 -49.45 -52.99 -25.95
CA TYR A 463 -48.45 -53.49 -26.89
C TYR A 463 -47.56 -52.33 -27.34
N LEU A 464 -46.25 -52.44 -27.11
CA LEU A 464 -45.24 -51.43 -27.42
C LEU A 464 -44.29 -51.99 -28.46
N ALA A 465 -44.34 -51.42 -29.66
CA ALA A 465 -43.51 -51.84 -30.77
C ALA A 465 -42.42 -50.80 -31.11
N PRO A 466 -41.26 -51.22 -31.66
CA PRO A 466 -40.20 -50.30 -32.07
C PRO A 466 -40.51 -49.59 -33.40
N LEU A 467 -41.46 -50.11 -34.19
CA LEU A 467 -41.77 -49.62 -35.53
C LEU A 467 -43.28 -49.41 -35.68
N ARG A 468 -43.65 -48.38 -36.44
CA ARG A 468 -45.05 -48.06 -36.74
C ARG A 468 -45.80 -49.22 -37.40
N LEU A 469 -45.17 -49.92 -38.34
CA LEU A 469 -45.78 -51.08 -39.01
C LEU A 469 -46.11 -52.20 -38.03
N LEU A 470 -45.25 -52.44 -37.04
CA LEU A 470 -45.47 -53.47 -36.01
C LEU A 470 -46.58 -53.04 -35.04
N ALA A 471 -46.62 -51.75 -34.65
CA ALA A 471 -47.73 -51.24 -33.84
C ALA A 471 -49.08 -51.39 -34.56
N LEU A 472 -49.12 -51.14 -35.88
CA LEU A 472 -50.31 -51.36 -36.70
C LEU A 472 -50.68 -52.84 -36.76
N GLU A 473 -49.71 -53.73 -36.99
CA GLU A 473 -49.94 -55.19 -37.01
C GLU A 473 -50.49 -55.70 -35.66
N GLY A 474 -49.95 -55.22 -34.54
CA GLY A 474 -50.44 -55.53 -33.20
C GLY A 474 -51.87 -55.05 -32.98
N TYR A 475 -52.20 -53.83 -33.42
CA TYR A 475 -53.55 -53.27 -33.37
C TYR A 475 -54.55 -54.10 -34.18
N GLU A 476 -54.23 -54.40 -35.43
CA GLU A 476 -55.07 -55.21 -36.31
C GLU A 476 -55.27 -56.62 -35.73
N THR A 477 -54.23 -57.20 -35.13
CA THR A 477 -54.29 -58.50 -34.47
C THR A 477 -55.24 -58.49 -33.27
N LEU A 478 -55.26 -57.42 -32.47
CA LEU A 478 -56.19 -57.29 -31.34
C LEU A 478 -57.64 -57.10 -31.82
N LYS A 479 -57.87 -56.19 -32.80
CA LYS A 479 -59.23 -55.97 -33.34
C LYS A 479 -59.77 -57.21 -34.06
N ALA A 480 -58.92 -57.99 -34.73
CA ALA A 480 -59.32 -59.23 -35.39
C ALA A 480 -59.83 -60.30 -34.41
N GLU A 481 -59.38 -60.27 -33.15
CA GLU A 481 -59.83 -61.17 -32.07
C GLU A 481 -61.04 -60.60 -31.31
N GLY A 482 -61.56 -59.45 -31.73
CA GLY A 482 -62.70 -58.79 -31.09
C GLY A 482 -62.35 -58.03 -29.80
N ILE A 483 -61.08 -57.68 -29.59
CA ILE A 483 -60.63 -56.88 -28.45
C ILE A 483 -60.66 -55.40 -28.82
N ASP A 484 -61.30 -54.58 -28.01
CA ASP A 484 -61.33 -53.13 -28.21
C ASP A 484 -59.96 -52.53 -27.89
N ALA A 485 -59.32 -52.03 -28.94
CA ALA A 485 -57.98 -51.48 -28.89
C ALA A 485 -57.92 -50.12 -29.57
N SER A 486 -57.02 -49.26 -29.09
CA SER A 486 -56.60 -48.03 -29.75
C SER A 486 -55.21 -48.20 -30.40
N LEU A 487 -54.93 -47.46 -31.48
CA LEU A 487 -53.60 -47.36 -32.09
C LEU A 487 -53.04 -45.96 -31.85
N ILE A 488 -51.85 -45.85 -31.28
CA ILE A 488 -51.18 -44.56 -31.04
C ILE A 488 -49.77 -44.59 -31.61
N THR A 489 -49.48 -43.74 -32.58
CA THR A 489 -48.14 -43.60 -33.17
C THR A 489 -47.79 -42.12 -33.26
N GLY A 490 -46.56 -41.79 -33.64
CA GLY A 490 -46.12 -40.40 -33.79
C GLY A 490 -46.91 -39.64 -34.86
N GLU A 491 -47.32 -40.32 -35.94
CA GLU A 491 -47.98 -39.70 -37.09
C GLU A 491 -49.50 -39.98 -37.17
N GLU A 492 -49.99 -41.03 -36.50
CA GLU A 492 -51.37 -41.49 -36.60
C GLU A 492 -51.91 -41.96 -35.26
N GLN A 493 -53.16 -41.60 -34.96
CA GLN A 493 -53.88 -42.01 -33.77
C GLN A 493 -55.30 -42.45 -34.14
N ILE A 494 -55.65 -43.67 -33.77
CA ILE A 494 -56.99 -44.24 -33.86
C ILE A 494 -57.42 -44.52 -32.42
N LEU A 495 -58.24 -43.61 -31.89
CA LEU A 495 -58.72 -43.68 -30.51
C LEU A 495 -60.12 -44.28 -30.47
N ASP A 496 -60.29 -45.25 -29.59
CA ASP A 496 -61.54 -45.92 -29.29
C ASP A 496 -61.84 -45.70 -27.80
N GLU A 497 -62.95 -45.03 -27.49
CA GLU A 497 -63.30 -44.62 -26.12
C GLU A 497 -63.57 -45.83 -25.20
N GLU A 498 -63.90 -46.98 -25.78
CA GLU A 498 -64.14 -48.24 -25.06
C GLU A 498 -62.91 -49.16 -25.07
N ALA A 499 -61.77 -48.72 -25.61
CA ALA A 499 -60.57 -49.53 -25.70
C ALA A 499 -60.02 -49.92 -24.32
N THR A 500 -59.92 -51.22 -24.08
CA THR A 500 -59.20 -51.80 -22.94
C THR A 500 -57.71 -52.00 -23.24
N HIS A 501 -57.35 -52.04 -24.53
CA HIS A 501 -56.00 -52.26 -24.99
C HIS A 501 -55.46 -51.09 -25.82
N ILE A 502 -54.15 -50.87 -25.77
CA ILE A 502 -53.48 -49.87 -26.59
C ILE A 502 -52.31 -50.53 -27.30
N SER A 503 -52.25 -50.35 -28.62
CA SER A 503 -51.08 -50.65 -29.43
C SER A 503 -50.38 -49.35 -29.78
N SER A 504 -49.09 -49.21 -29.48
CA SER A 504 -48.35 -48.00 -29.80
C SER A 504 -46.91 -48.23 -30.20
N THR A 505 -46.29 -47.21 -30.82
CA THR A 505 -44.82 -47.14 -30.83
C THR A 505 -44.30 -46.87 -29.41
N ILE A 506 -43.11 -47.38 -29.08
CA ILE A 506 -42.52 -47.31 -27.73
C ILE A 506 -42.41 -45.86 -27.20
N GLU A 507 -42.16 -44.89 -28.07
CA GLU A 507 -42.02 -43.46 -27.74
C GLU A 507 -43.34 -42.81 -27.32
N MET A 508 -44.47 -43.40 -27.72
CA MET A 508 -45.82 -42.89 -27.45
C MET A 508 -46.46 -43.53 -26.21
N MET A 509 -45.71 -44.35 -25.47
CA MET A 509 -46.18 -44.98 -24.24
C MET A 509 -46.60 -43.92 -23.21
N ASN A 510 -47.80 -44.06 -22.64
CA ASN A 510 -48.20 -43.33 -21.46
C ASN A 510 -47.81 -44.08 -20.18
N TYR A 511 -46.84 -43.57 -19.43
CA TYR A 511 -46.34 -44.17 -18.19
C TYR A 511 -47.17 -43.81 -16.94
N ASP A 512 -48.21 -42.98 -17.09
CA ASP A 512 -49.10 -42.57 -16.01
C ASP A 512 -50.33 -43.50 -15.84
N VAL A 513 -50.47 -44.51 -16.71
CA VAL A 513 -51.58 -45.48 -16.70
C VAL A 513 -51.03 -46.86 -16.35
N ASP A 514 -51.63 -47.52 -15.37
CA ASP A 514 -51.37 -48.92 -15.07
C ASP A 514 -52.24 -49.86 -15.93
N VAL A 515 -51.65 -50.98 -16.33
CA VAL A 515 -52.30 -52.04 -17.11
C VAL A 515 -51.90 -53.40 -16.53
N ASP A 516 -52.72 -54.42 -16.76
CA ASP A 516 -52.46 -55.77 -16.26
C ASP A 516 -51.28 -56.42 -16.99
N VAL A 517 -51.20 -56.24 -18.32
CA VAL A 517 -50.11 -56.77 -19.15
C VAL A 517 -49.54 -55.71 -20.09
N CYS A 518 -48.22 -55.57 -20.08
CA CYS A 518 -47.50 -54.76 -21.06
C CYS A 518 -46.48 -55.64 -21.81
N VAL A 519 -46.58 -55.64 -23.14
CA VAL A 519 -45.66 -56.32 -24.04
C VAL A 519 -44.74 -55.27 -24.68
N ILE A 520 -43.44 -55.42 -24.46
CA ILE A 520 -42.40 -54.62 -25.13
C ILE A 520 -41.75 -55.52 -26.17
N ASP A 521 -42.00 -55.24 -27.44
CA ASP A 521 -41.44 -56.01 -28.54
C ASP A 521 -40.04 -55.52 -28.93
N GLU A 522 -39.22 -56.43 -29.43
CA GLU A 522 -37.84 -56.18 -29.88
C GLU A 522 -36.99 -55.39 -28.85
N VAL A 523 -37.05 -55.78 -27.57
CA VAL A 523 -36.38 -55.10 -26.44
C VAL A 523 -34.87 -54.88 -26.63
N GLN A 524 -34.20 -55.65 -27.51
CA GLN A 524 -32.79 -55.42 -27.84
C GLN A 524 -32.52 -54.03 -28.43
N MET A 525 -33.54 -53.35 -28.96
CA MET A 525 -33.45 -51.97 -29.43
C MET A 525 -33.13 -50.97 -28.30
N ILE A 526 -33.15 -51.39 -27.02
CA ILE A 526 -32.69 -50.57 -25.90
C ILE A 526 -31.20 -50.18 -26.00
N ASP A 527 -30.41 -50.90 -26.80
CA ASP A 527 -28.98 -50.60 -27.05
C ASP A 527 -28.77 -49.71 -28.31
N ASP A 528 -29.86 -49.35 -29.01
CA ASP A 528 -29.80 -48.42 -30.14
C ASP A 528 -29.55 -46.99 -29.62
N ARG A 529 -28.59 -46.28 -30.23
CA ARG A 529 -28.01 -45.03 -29.69
C ARG A 529 -28.43 -43.78 -30.43
#